data_AF-A0A0P1E6J7-F1
#
_entry.id   AF-A0A0P1E6J7-F1
#
_cell.length_a   1.000
_cell.length_b   1.000
_cell.length_c   1.000
_cell.angle_alpha   90.00
_cell.angle_beta   90.00
_cell.angle_gamma   90.00
#
_symmetry.space_group_name_H-M   'P 1'
#
loop_
_entity.id
_entity.type
_entity.pdbx_description
1 polymer ?
#
loop_
_entity_poly.entity_id
_entity_poly.type
_entity_poly.pdbx_seq_one_letter_code
_entity_poly.pdbx_strand_id
1 'polypeptide(L)'
;MADKSSIRTGIEFSATAIAVVGAAWAGKAYFETWMRDTIEKAVEDKIAVIERLQLADLLVFYEYPDEAISELRKVADRVAGLDDEDKRKIAFYDNYLDAISDSDSTLKYEPEIRMLRNVFSTEMQTDGWHDENLAYVSMFLPEAQADENFYNREVVGRFKLAVSQYEADGDYDAMGGAYHNLSLAYLCRGDNEDAIEAMEMAAEMLPFDYYFMVPMSELEDFLEEPEIKKLDAVCSSNVAQGYARLMQSFAVSENPVRDFLREYTR
;
A
#
# COMPACT_ATOMS: atom_id res chain seq x y z
N MET A 1 10.83 -13.64 25.19
CA MET A 1 10.89 -14.84 24.33
C MET A 1 9.80 -15.80 24.79
N ALA A 2 8.65 -15.77 24.10
CA ALA A 2 7.56 -16.71 24.33
C ALA A 2 7.56 -17.77 23.22
N ASP A 3 7.31 -18.99 23.64
CA ASP A 3 7.46 -20.26 22.93
C ASP A 3 6.55 -20.39 21.70
N LYS A 4 7.11 -20.83 20.57
CA LYS A 4 6.44 -21.00 19.26
C LYS A 4 5.63 -22.31 19.16
N SER A 5 5.08 -22.82 20.27
CA SER A 5 4.44 -24.15 20.32
C SER A 5 2.91 -24.15 20.44
N SER A 6 2.23 -23.02 20.70
CA SER A 6 0.81 -23.05 21.06
C SER A 6 -0.22 -22.94 19.92
N ILE A 7 0.20 -22.66 18.68
CA ILE A 7 -0.74 -22.47 17.55
C ILE A 7 -1.27 -23.81 17.01
N ARG A 8 -0.59 -24.93 17.28
CA ARG A 8 -0.99 -26.24 16.74
C ARG A 8 -2.06 -26.96 17.57
N THR A 9 -2.33 -26.54 18.80
CA THR A 9 -3.21 -27.26 19.74
C THR A 9 -4.60 -26.65 19.91
N GLY A 10 -4.86 -25.44 19.39
CA GLY A 10 -6.16 -24.77 19.51
C GLY A 10 -7.23 -25.26 18.54
N ILE A 11 -6.84 -25.76 17.36
CA ILE A 11 -7.77 -26.25 16.32
C ILE A 11 -8.10 -27.74 16.50
N GLU A 12 -7.24 -28.50 17.20
CA GLU A 12 -7.39 -29.96 17.31
C GLU A 12 -8.38 -30.41 18.40
N PHE A 13 -8.81 -29.52 19.32
CA PHE A 13 -9.69 -29.92 20.42
C PHE A 13 -11.19 -29.66 20.21
N SER A 14 -11.62 -28.83 19.25
CA SER A 14 -13.06 -28.61 19.00
C SER A 14 -13.63 -29.60 17.99
N ALA A 15 -12.93 -29.88 16.89
CA ALA A 15 -13.37 -30.83 15.87
C ALA A 15 -13.42 -32.27 16.41
N THR A 16 -12.42 -32.67 17.20
CA THR A 16 -12.32 -34.03 17.76
C THR A 16 -13.37 -34.27 18.86
N ALA A 17 -13.65 -33.26 19.70
CA ALA A 17 -14.68 -33.39 20.76
C ALA A 17 -16.11 -33.40 20.18
N ILE A 18 -16.40 -32.59 19.16
CA ILE A 18 -17.69 -32.59 18.46
C ILE A 18 -17.87 -33.89 17.66
N ALA A 19 -16.80 -34.41 17.07
CA ALA A 19 -16.81 -35.68 16.34
C ALA A 19 -17.15 -36.89 17.21
N VAL A 20 -16.61 -36.94 18.44
CA VAL A 20 -16.86 -38.05 19.37
C VAL A 20 -18.30 -38.05 19.89
N VAL A 21 -18.92 -36.87 20.08
CA VAL A 21 -20.31 -36.77 20.53
C VAL A 21 -21.30 -37.03 19.39
N GLY A 22 -21.01 -36.59 18.16
CA GLY A 22 -21.86 -36.86 16.99
C GLY A 22 -21.85 -38.31 16.52
N ALA A 23 -20.70 -38.98 16.58
CA ALA A 23 -20.55 -40.38 16.20
C ALA A 23 -21.31 -41.36 17.11
N ALA A 24 -21.58 -40.97 18.37
CA ALA A 24 -22.31 -41.80 19.33
C ALA A 24 -23.83 -41.87 19.08
N TRP A 25 -24.40 -40.94 18.30
CA TRP A 25 -25.87 -40.83 18.16
C TRP A 25 -26.41 -40.94 16.72
N ALA A 26 -25.64 -40.62 15.68
CA ALA A 26 -26.19 -40.45 14.33
C ALA A 26 -25.85 -41.55 13.31
N GLY A 27 -25.03 -42.53 13.67
CA GLY A 27 -24.62 -43.60 12.77
C GLY A 27 -23.54 -43.18 11.77
N LYS A 28 -22.70 -44.14 11.38
CA LYS A 28 -21.46 -43.94 10.60
C LYS A 28 -21.66 -43.13 9.30
N ALA A 29 -22.74 -43.40 8.56
CA ALA A 29 -23.02 -42.72 7.28
C ALA A 29 -23.30 -41.22 7.45
N TYR A 30 -24.07 -40.84 8.49
CA TYR A 30 -24.34 -39.44 8.79
C TYR A 30 -23.06 -38.70 9.19
N PHE A 31 -22.20 -39.35 9.98
CA PHE A 31 -20.92 -38.77 10.38
C PHE A 31 -19.96 -38.59 9.20
N GLU A 32 -19.91 -39.56 8.27
CA GLU A 32 -19.09 -39.46 7.05
C GLU A 32 -19.59 -38.34 6.11
N THR A 33 -20.90 -38.19 5.93
CA THR A 33 -21.48 -37.07 5.16
C THR A 33 -21.23 -35.74 5.85
N TRP A 34 -21.49 -35.63 7.16
CA TRP A 34 -21.25 -34.41 7.92
C TRP A 34 -19.77 -34.01 7.91
N MET A 35 -18.85 -34.95 8.10
CA MET A 35 -17.41 -34.66 8.01
C MET A 35 -17.01 -34.21 6.61
N ARG A 36 -17.52 -34.87 5.57
CA ARG A 36 -17.23 -34.47 4.19
C ARG A 36 -17.75 -33.06 3.92
N ASP A 37 -19.01 -32.77 4.23
CA ASP A 37 -19.61 -31.46 4.03
C ASP A 37 -18.92 -30.39 4.87
N THR A 38 -18.51 -30.71 6.10
CA THR A 38 -17.79 -29.77 6.98
C THR A 38 -16.37 -29.51 6.50
N ILE A 39 -15.66 -30.54 6.03
CA ILE A 39 -14.30 -30.41 5.49
C ILE A 39 -14.36 -29.70 4.14
N GLU A 40 -15.25 -30.08 3.24
CA GLU A 40 -15.45 -29.42 1.94
C GLU A 40 -15.78 -27.95 2.13
N LYS A 41 -16.71 -27.62 3.05
CA LYS A 41 -17.03 -26.23 3.37
C LYS A 41 -15.85 -25.49 4.01
N ALA A 42 -15.12 -26.10 4.95
CA ALA A 42 -13.94 -25.47 5.55
C ALA A 42 -12.78 -25.28 4.56
N VAL A 43 -12.61 -26.21 3.62
CA VAL A 43 -11.65 -26.15 2.52
C VAL A 43 -12.07 -25.05 1.55
N GLU A 44 -13.31 -25.04 1.09
CA GLU A 44 -13.82 -24.06 0.14
C GLU A 44 -13.84 -22.64 0.72
N ASP A 45 -14.14 -22.48 2.00
CA ASP A 45 -14.19 -21.16 2.66
C ASP A 45 -12.79 -20.62 2.97
N LYS A 46 -11.82 -21.47 3.32
CA LYS A 46 -10.47 -21.02 3.73
C LYS A 46 -9.44 -21.05 2.61
N ILE A 47 -9.37 -22.15 1.85
CA ILE A 47 -8.35 -22.32 0.80
C ILE A 47 -8.64 -21.37 -0.35
N ALA A 48 -9.91 -21.21 -0.75
CA ALA A 48 -10.24 -20.28 -1.83
C ALA A 48 -9.88 -18.82 -1.50
N VAL A 49 -9.99 -18.40 -0.22
CA VAL A 49 -9.55 -17.05 0.18
C VAL A 49 -8.04 -16.94 0.05
N ILE A 50 -7.28 -17.88 0.60
CA ILE A 50 -5.80 -17.85 0.56
C ILE A 50 -5.29 -17.89 -0.88
N GLU A 51 -5.82 -18.77 -1.72
CA GLU A 51 -5.41 -18.87 -3.14
C GLU A 51 -5.65 -17.57 -3.89
N ARG A 52 -6.75 -16.86 -3.60
CA ARG A 52 -7.05 -15.58 -4.23
C ARG A 52 -6.18 -14.45 -3.72
N LEU A 53 -5.87 -14.42 -2.43
CA LEU A 53 -4.91 -13.47 -1.88
C LEU A 53 -3.52 -13.64 -2.51
N GLN A 54 -3.04 -14.88 -2.61
CA GLN A 54 -1.76 -15.20 -3.26
C GLN A 54 -1.76 -14.85 -4.75
N LEU A 55 -2.87 -15.11 -5.44
CA LEU A 55 -3.00 -14.73 -6.84
C LEU A 55 -3.02 -13.22 -7.03
N ALA A 56 -3.73 -12.48 -6.17
CA ALA A 56 -3.78 -11.02 -6.24
C ALA A 56 -2.39 -10.40 -6.03
N ASP A 57 -1.65 -10.88 -5.03
CA ASP A 57 -0.26 -10.47 -4.76
C ASP A 57 0.66 -10.71 -5.98
N LEU A 58 0.58 -11.91 -6.58
CA LEU A 58 1.31 -12.22 -7.81
C LEU A 58 0.91 -11.33 -8.98
N LEU A 59 -0.38 -11.00 -9.12
CA LEU A 59 -0.86 -10.15 -10.20
C LEU A 59 -0.32 -8.72 -10.05
N VAL A 60 -0.31 -8.15 -8.85
CA VAL A 60 0.33 -6.85 -8.57
C VAL A 60 1.82 -6.90 -8.92
N PHE A 61 2.54 -7.91 -8.43
CA PHE A 61 3.96 -8.08 -8.72
C PHE A 61 4.30 -8.16 -10.22
N TYR A 62 3.38 -8.71 -11.03
CA TYR A 62 3.54 -8.80 -12.49
C TYR A 62 2.89 -7.64 -13.25
N GLU A 63 2.57 -6.53 -12.59
CA GLU A 63 2.01 -5.31 -13.18
C GLU A 63 0.58 -5.51 -13.77
N TYR A 64 -0.23 -6.36 -13.11
CA TYR A 64 -1.66 -6.57 -13.39
C TYR A 64 -2.56 -6.20 -12.20
N PRO A 65 -2.50 -4.96 -11.69
CA PRO A 65 -3.25 -4.53 -10.50
C PRO A 65 -4.78 -4.57 -10.69
N ASP A 66 -5.27 -4.26 -11.89
CA ASP A 66 -6.71 -4.29 -12.20
C ASP A 66 -7.31 -5.71 -12.09
N GLU A 67 -6.56 -6.70 -12.57
CA GLU A 67 -6.87 -8.11 -12.43
C GLU A 67 -6.79 -8.55 -10.96
N ALA A 68 -5.79 -8.06 -10.20
CA ALA A 68 -5.69 -8.34 -8.77
C ALA A 68 -6.94 -7.87 -8.03
N ILE A 69 -7.41 -6.65 -8.27
CA ILE A 69 -8.66 -6.10 -7.71
C ILE A 69 -9.86 -6.98 -8.10
N SER A 70 -9.93 -7.44 -9.36
CA SER A 70 -10.98 -8.35 -9.83
C SER A 70 -10.99 -9.68 -9.06
N GLU A 71 -9.82 -10.24 -8.74
CA GLU A 71 -9.71 -11.45 -7.94
C GLU A 71 -10.07 -11.23 -6.46
N LEU A 72 -9.66 -10.10 -5.88
CA LEU A 72 -10.01 -9.73 -4.50
C LEU A 72 -11.52 -9.56 -4.33
N ARG A 73 -12.20 -8.90 -5.27
CA ARG A 73 -13.67 -8.74 -5.23
C ARG A 73 -14.42 -10.08 -5.12
N LYS A 74 -13.88 -11.17 -5.67
CA LYS A 74 -14.52 -12.51 -5.61
C LYS A 74 -14.55 -13.10 -4.21
N VAL A 75 -13.71 -12.60 -3.29
CA VAL A 75 -13.61 -13.11 -1.91
C VAL A 75 -14.02 -12.07 -0.86
N ALA A 76 -14.40 -10.85 -1.26
CA ALA A 76 -14.75 -9.76 -0.37
C ALA A 76 -15.84 -10.13 0.66
N ASP A 77 -16.97 -10.71 0.21
CA ASP A 77 -18.07 -11.12 1.09
C ASP A 77 -17.64 -12.17 2.13
N ARG A 78 -16.69 -13.05 1.75
CA ARG A 78 -16.17 -14.09 2.64
C ARG A 78 -15.22 -13.50 3.67
N VAL A 79 -14.40 -12.55 3.26
CA VAL A 79 -13.46 -11.85 4.14
C VAL A 79 -14.18 -10.94 5.13
N ALA A 80 -15.26 -10.27 4.71
CA ALA A 80 -16.04 -9.38 5.57
C ALA A 80 -16.65 -10.09 6.79
N GLY A 81 -16.85 -11.41 6.72
CA GLY A 81 -17.35 -12.22 7.84
C GLY A 81 -16.28 -12.76 8.78
N LEU A 82 -15.00 -12.45 8.56
CA LEU A 82 -13.89 -12.86 9.42
C LEU A 82 -13.73 -11.88 10.60
N ASP A 83 -13.13 -12.37 11.70
CA ASP A 83 -12.77 -11.53 12.84
C ASP A 83 -11.73 -10.45 12.42
N ASP A 84 -11.75 -9.30 13.10
CA ASP A 84 -10.86 -8.16 12.77
C ASP A 84 -9.37 -8.49 12.93
N GLU A 85 -9.03 -9.37 13.86
CA GLU A 85 -7.66 -9.86 14.07
C GLU A 85 -7.28 -11.02 13.12
N ASP A 86 -8.19 -11.47 12.25
CA ASP A 86 -7.88 -12.52 11.28
C ASP A 86 -6.90 -11.99 10.23
N LYS A 87 -5.72 -12.62 10.17
CA LYS A 87 -4.65 -12.27 9.25
C LYS A 87 -5.07 -12.26 7.78
N ARG A 88 -6.09 -13.02 7.40
CA ARG A 88 -6.62 -13.02 6.02
C ARG A 88 -7.43 -11.76 5.73
N LYS A 89 -8.11 -11.19 6.73
CA LYS A 89 -8.81 -9.91 6.60
C LYS A 89 -7.80 -8.78 6.45
N ILE A 90 -6.72 -8.80 7.23
CA ILE A 90 -5.60 -7.85 7.12
C ILE A 90 -4.98 -7.95 5.72
N ALA A 91 -4.46 -9.12 5.34
CA ALA A 91 -3.84 -9.33 4.03
C ALA A 91 -4.77 -9.02 2.85
N PHE A 92 -6.09 -9.19 3.02
CA PHE A 92 -7.05 -8.78 2.00
C PHE A 92 -7.03 -7.27 1.75
N TYR A 93 -7.05 -6.45 2.80
CA TYR A 93 -7.03 -5.00 2.64
C TYR A 93 -5.68 -4.47 2.22
N ASP A 94 -4.59 -5.08 2.69
CA ASP A 94 -3.22 -4.75 2.26
C ASP A 94 -3.09 -4.93 0.75
N ASN A 95 -3.42 -6.14 0.24
CA ASN A 95 -3.38 -6.43 -1.20
C ASN A 95 -4.32 -5.54 -2.01
N TYR A 96 -5.46 -5.12 -1.43
CA TYR A 96 -6.38 -4.21 -2.11
C TYR A 96 -5.82 -2.80 -2.22
N LEU A 97 -5.15 -2.33 -1.16
CA LEU A 97 -4.52 -1.02 -1.13
C LEU A 97 -3.35 -0.96 -2.13
N ASP A 98 -2.48 -1.98 -2.14
CA ASP A 98 -1.42 -2.15 -3.13
C ASP A 98 -1.96 -2.09 -4.55
N ALA A 99 -2.92 -2.96 -4.86
CA ALA A 99 -3.44 -3.05 -6.22
C ALA A 99 -4.12 -1.75 -6.69
N ILE A 100 -4.70 -0.96 -5.79
CA ILE A 100 -5.27 0.34 -6.16
C ILE A 100 -4.18 1.39 -6.38
N SER A 101 -3.16 1.40 -5.51
CA SER A 101 -2.00 2.31 -5.62
C SER A 101 -1.30 2.14 -6.97
N ASP A 102 -1.05 0.88 -7.34
CA ASP A 102 -0.32 0.50 -8.55
C ASP A 102 -1.15 0.59 -9.83
N SER A 103 -2.48 0.71 -9.74
CA SER A 103 -3.32 0.80 -10.94
C SER A 103 -3.11 2.12 -11.68
N ASP A 104 -2.90 2.05 -13.00
CA ASP A 104 -2.95 3.22 -13.90
C ASP A 104 -4.31 3.96 -13.86
N SER A 105 -5.35 3.26 -13.40
CA SER A 105 -6.73 3.77 -13.32
C SER A 105 -7.19 3.94 -11.87
N THR A 106 -6.32 4.38 -10.95
CA THR A 106 -6.63 4.56 -9.51
C THR A 106 -8.02 5.15 -9.24
N LEU A 107 -8.41 6.24 -9.94
CA LEU A 107 -9.70 6.91 -9.77
C LEU A 107 -10.92 6.02 -10.07
N LYS A 108 -10.78 5.00 -10.93
CA LYS A 108 -11.84 4.02 -11.25
C LYS A 108 -12.30 3.26 -9.99
N TYR A 109 -11.45 3.19 -8.97
CA TYR A 109 -11.68 2.47 -7.72
C TYR A 109 -12.03 3.40 -6.56
N GLU A 110 -12.62 4.57 -6.83
CA GLU A 110 -13.10 5.51 -5.81
C GLU A 110 -13.91 4.85 -4.68
N PRO A 111 -14.88 3.93 -4.96
CA PRO A 111 -15.62 3.27 -3.88
C PRO A 111 -14.72 2.45 -2.95
N GLU A 112 -13.72 1.78 -3.50
CA GLU A 112 -12.78 0.97 -2.73
C GLU A 112 -11.75 1.79 -1.98
N ILE A 113 -11.29 2.91 -2.53
CA ILE A 113 -10.47 3.87 -1.79
C ILE A 113 -11.22 4.34 -0.54
N ARG A 114 -12.50 4.67 -0.67
CA ARG A 114 -13.34 5.08 0.48
C ARG A 114 -13.52 3.96 1.49
N MET A 115 -13.71 2.73 1.02
CA MET A 115 -13.79 1.55 1.89
C MET A 115 -12.50 1.37 2.68
N LEU A 116 -11.34 1.36 2.02
CA LEU A 116 -10.04 1.18 2.65
C LEU A 116 -9.76 2.26 3.68
N ARG A 117 -10.00 3.54 3.32
CA ARG A 117 -9.88 4.66 4.27
C ARG A 117 -10.75 4.45 5.51
N ASN A 118 -11.98 3.98 5.36
CA ASN A 118 -12.85 3.70 6.49
C ASN A 118 -12.29 2.57 7.38
N VAL A 119 -11.88 1.46 6.77
CA VAL A 119 -11.32 0.30 7.48
C VAL A 119 -10.07 0.68 8.27
N PHE A 120 -9.09 1.31 7.62
CA PHE A 120 -7.84 1.73 8.27
C PHE A 120 -8.00 2.89 9.26
N SER A 121 -9.15 3.57 9.27
CA SER A 121 -9.44 4.62 10.27
C SER A 121 -10.24 4.13 11.46
N THR A 122 -10.87 2.95 11.39
CA THR A 122 -11.86 2.52 12.39
C THR A 122 -11.65 1.10 12.91
N GLU A 123 -11.10 0.20 12.09
CA GLU A 123 -11.01 -1.23 12.37
C GLU A 123 -9.55 -1.70 12.48
N MET A 124 -8.63 -1.13 11.69
CA MET A 124 -7.26 -1.61 11.58
C MET A 124 -6.23 -0.60 12.08
N GLN A 125 -5.17 -1.11 12.70
CA GLN A 125 -3.99 -0.33 13.01
C GLN A 125 -3.22 -0.07 11.72
N THR A 126 -2.72 1.15 11.56
CA THR A 126 -1.83 1.53 10.46
C THR A 126 -0.37 1.54 10.89
N ASP A 127 0.50 1.35 9.91
CA ASP A 127 1.93 1.65 9.96
C ASP A 127 2.26 2.65 8.84
N GLY A 128 3.56 2.95 8.65
CA GLY A 128 4.01 3.93 7.66
C GLY A 128 3.54 3.62 6.25
N TRP A 129 3.57 2.35 5.86
CA TRP A 129 3.20 1.91 4.53
C TRP A 129 1.70 2.07 4.26
N HIS A 130 0.86 1.76 5.25
CA HIS A 130 -0.57 1.98 5.13
C HIS A 130 -0.89 3.47 4.98
N ASP A 131 -0.30 4.32 5.83
CA ASP A 131 -0.59 5.75 5.82
C ASP A 131 -0.06 6.45 4.57
N GLU A 132 1.09 6.02 4.04
CA GLU A 132 1.64 6.48 2.78
C GLU A 132 0.72 6.13 1.60
N ASN A 133 0.37 4.85 1.43
CA ASN A 133 -0.48 4.44 0.31
C ASN A 133 -1.88 5.03 0.40
N LEU A 134 -2.46 5.13 1.60
CA LEU A 134 -3.75 5.78 1.80
C LEU A 134 -3.69 7.26 1.45
N ALA A 135 -2.60 7.96 1.79
CA ALA A 135 -2.42 9.36 1.41
C ALA A 135 -2.34 9.50 -0.11
N TYR A 136 -1.55 8.65 -0.75
CA TYR A 136 -1.37 8.63 -2.20
C TYR A 136 -2.71 8.41 -2.92
N VAL A 137 -3.43 7.32 -2.65
CA VAL A 137 -4.71 7.06 -3.32
C VAL A 137 -5.77 8.12 -2.99
N SER A 138 -5.66 8.78 -1.84
CA SER A 138 -6.55 9.89 -1.46
C SER A 138 -6.38 11.13 -2.33
N MET A 139 -5.21 11.34 -2.96
CA MET A 139 -4.98 12.47 -3.87
C MET A 139 -5.89 12.43 -5.10
N PHE A 140 -6.31 11.24 -5.50
CA PHE A 140 -7.19 11.03 -6.66
C PHE A 140 -8.65 11.31 -6.36
N LEU A 141 -9.05 11.34 -5.08
CA LEU A 141 -10.45 11.55 -4.72
C LEU A 141 -10.92 12.97 -5.09
N PRO A 142 -12.16 13.15 -5.54
CA PRO A 142 -12.71 14.48 -5.83
C PRO A 142 -12.64 15.45 -4.64
N GLU A 143 -12.74 14.95 -3.41
CA GLU A 143 -12.60 15.74 -2.18
C GLU A 143 -11.22 16.37 -2.01
N ALA A 144 -10.16 15.70 -2.48
CA ALA A 144 -8.82 16.24 -2.43
C ALA A 144 -8.73 17.55 -3.24
N GLN A 145 -9.49 17.66 -4.33
CA GLN A 145 -9.54 18.86 -5.16
C GLN A 145 -10.53 19.91 -4.64
N ALA A 146 -11.55 19.50 -3.89
CA ALA A 146 -12.65 20.36 -3.49
C ALA A 146 -12.56 20.91 -2.05
N ASP A 147 -11.84 20.22 -1.16
CA ASP A 147 -11.76 20.56 0.27
C ASP A 147 -10.31 20.54 0.76
N GLU A 148 -9.79 21.73 1.05
CA GLU A 148 -8.44 21.90 1.57
C GLU A 148 -8.24 21.20 2.93
N ASN A 149 -9.28 21.13 3.78
CA ASN A 149 -9.17 20.44 5.07
C ASN A 149 -9.06 18.93 4.87
N PHE A 150 -9.78 18.40 3.89
CA PHE A 150 -9.63 17.00 3.49
C PHE A 150 -8.20 16.75 3.04
N TYR A 151 -7.68 17.55 2.12
CA TYR A 151 -6.32 17.38 1.61
C TYR A 151 -5.26 17.45 2.71
N ASN A 152 -5.34 18.46 3.56
CA ASN A 152 -4.40 18.67 4.66
C ASN A 152 -4.39 17.48 5.64
N ARG A 153 -5.56 16.90 5.92
CA ARG A 153 -5.67 15.79 6.89
C ARG A 153 -5.36 14.44 6.28
N GLU A 154 -5.95 14.14 5.13
CA GLU A 154 -5.95 12.79 4.55
C GLU A 154 -4.77 12.55 3.59
N VAL A 155 -4.18 13.59 3.03
CA VAL A 155 -3.01 13.47 2.15
C VAL A 155 -1.76 13.93 2.90
N VAL A 156 -1.61 15.23 3.13
CA VAL A 156 -0.39 15.81 3.74
C VAL A 156 -0.18 15.26 5.16
N GLY A 157 -1.22 15.23 5.97
CA GLY A 157 -1.17 14.74 7.35
C GLY A 157 -0.77 13.27 7.44
N ARG A 158 -1.28 12.43 6.53
CA ARG A 158 -0.94 11.01 6.48
C ARG A 158 0.47 10.74 5.96
N PHE A 159 0.93 11.43 4.92
CA PHE A 159 2.33 11.34 4.50
C PHE A 159 3.30 11.73 5.64
N LYS A 160 3.00 12.80 6.38
CA LYS A 160 3.80 13.19 7.55
C LYS A 160 3.75 12.15 8.68
N LEU A 161 2.61 11.49 8.86
CA LEU A 161 2.49 10.38 9.81
C LEU A 161 3.35 9.19 9.36
N ALA A 162 3.31 8.83 8.08
CA ALA A 162 4.12 7.77 7.50
C ALA A 162 5.61 8.02 7.69
N VAL A 163 6.09 9.23 7.37
CA VAL A 163 7.47 9.67 7.63
C VAL A 163 7.84 9.48 9.10
N SER A 164 6.99 9.89 10.04
CA SER A 164 7.26 9.75 11.47
C SER A 164 7.30 8.28 11.92
N GLN A 165 6.51 7.40 11.32
CA GLN A 165 6.52 5.97 11.61
C GLN A 165 7.79 5.30 11.06
N TYR A 166 8.15 5.58 9.82
CA TYR A 166 9.39 5.09 9.21
C TYR A 166 10.63 5.58 9.96
N GLU A 167 10.66 6.83 10.42
CA GLU A 167 11.73 7.35 11.27
C GLU A 167 11.84 6.56 12.59
N ALA A 168 10.71 6.28 13.23
CA ALA A 168 10.68 5.51 14.48
C ALA A 168 11.16 4.06 14.29
N ASP A 169 10.90 3.48 13.12
CA ASP A 169 11.33 2.14 12.74
C ASP A 169 12.78 2.10 12.20
N GLY A 170 13.36 3.27 11.90
CA GLY A 170 14.68 3.40 11.30
C GLY A 170 14.74 2.98 9.83
N ASP A 171 13.61 3.02 9.13
CA ASP A 171 13.48 2.69 7.72
C ASP A 171 13.65 3.94 6.84
N TYR A 172 14.90 4.33 6.62
CA TYR A 172 15.22 5.54 5.86
C TYR A 172 14.87 5.42 4.37
N ASP A 173 14.80 4.20 3.83
CA ASP A 173 14.44 3.98 2.42
C ASP A 173 12.97 4.33 2.20
N ALA A 174 12.09 3.74 3.01
CA ALA A 174 10.66 4.05 2.99
C ALA A 174 10.37 5.51 3.40
N MET A 175 11.14 6.06 4.34
CA MET A 175 11.07 7.49 4.69
C MET A 175 11.39 8.39 3.50
N GLY A 176 12.39 8.04 2.68
CA GLY A 176 12.71 8.74 1.44
C GLY A 176 11.57 8.69 0.41
N GLY A 177 10.95 7.52 0.24
CA GLY A 177 9.75 7.35 -0.58
C GLY A 177 8.57 8.21 -0.11
N ALA A 178 8.30 8.23 1.20
CA ALA A 178 7.22 9.03 1.75
C ALA A 178 7.46 10.55 1.59
N TYR A 179 8.69 11.02 1.72
CA TYR A 179 9.04 12.41 1.43
C TYR A 179 8.90 12.76 -0.06
N HIS A 180 9.30 11.84 -0.95
CA HIS A 180 9.07 12.00 -2.39
C HIS A 180 7.57 12.18 -2.67
N ASN A 181 6.73 11.27 -2.16
CA ASN A 181 5.28 11.34 -2.35
C ASN A 181 4.65 12.59 -1.72
N LEU A 182 5.15 13.03 -0.56
CA LEU A 182 4.75 14.30 0.06
C LEU A 182 5.09 15.50 -0.84
N SER A 183 6.23 15.49 -1.51
CA SER A 183 6.59 16.56 -2.45
C SER A 183 5.63 16.61 -3.65
N LEU A 184 5.22 15.46 -4.19
CA LEU A 184 4.23 15.36 -5.25
C LEU A 184 2.87 15.88 -4.78
N ALA A 185 2.50 15.61 -3.52
CA ALA A 185 1.30 16.16 -2.92
C ALA A 185 1.34 17.69 -2.82
N TYR A 186 2.48 18.29 -2.45
CA TYR A 186 2.61 19.74 -2.47
C TYR A 186 2.59 20.31 -3.89
N LEU A 187 3.25 19.65 -4.84
CA LEU A 187 3.18 20.03 -6.25
C LEU A 187 1.75 20.03 -6.76
N CYS A 188 0.95 19.01 -6.45
CA CYS A 188 -0.46 18.86 -6.85
C CYS A 188 -1.33 20.06 -6.41
N ARG A 189 -0.98 20.69 -5.29
CA ARG A 189 -1.61 21.92 -4.78
C ARG A 189 -0.99 23.22 -5.31
N GLY A 190 0.18 23.13 -5.94
CA GLY A 190 0.96 24.28 -6.38
C GLY A 190 1.84 24.90 -5.30
N ASP A 191 2.00 24.22 -4.15
CA ASP A 191 2.79 24.65 -3.01
C ASP A 191 4.28 24.35 -3.25
N ASN A 192 4.90 25.08 -4.18
CA ASN A 192 6.23 24.74 -4.70
C ASN A 192 7.36 24.81 -3.66
N GLU A 193 7.28 25.71 -2.66
CA GLU A 193 8.32 25.84 -1.63
C GLU A 193 8.34 24.61 -0.72
N ASP A 194 7.17 24.17 -0.26
CA ASP A 194 7.03 22.94 0.55
C ASP A 194 7.41 21.69 -0.25
N ALA A 195 7.13 21.68 -1.56
CA ALA A 195 7.55 20.60 -2.45
C ALA A 195 9.08 20.49 -2.56
N ILE A 196 9.79 21.62 -2.64
CA ILE A 196 11.26 21.65 -2.66
C ILE A 196 11.80 21.07 -1.36
N GLU A 197 11.32 21.55 -0.21
CA GLU A 197 11.79 21.08 1.11
C GLU A 197 11.57 19.57 1.26
N ALA A 198 10.38 19.07 0.93
CA ALA A 198 10.10 17.63 0.99
C ALA A 198 11.01 16.81 0.04
N MET A 199 11.29 17.31 -1.15
CA MET A 199 12.17 16.62 -2.09
C MET A 199 13.64 16.64 -1.65
N GLU A 200 14.10 17.73 -1.02
CA GLU A 200 15.43 17.79 -0.41
C GLU A 200 15.56 16.75 0.71
N MET A 201 14.54 16.60 1.55
CA MET A 201 14.50 15.54 2.57
C MET A 201 14.53 14.14 1.95
N ALA A 202 13.82 13.90 0.85
CA ALA A 202 13.90 12.63 0.12
C ALA A 202 15.33 12.36 -0.39
N ALA A 203 16.00 13.38 -0.92
CA ALA A 203 17.38 13.31 -1.40
C ALA A 203 18.40 13.10 -0.29
N GLU A 204 18.15 13.57 0.93
CA GLU A 204 18.99 13.28 2.08
C GLU A 204 18.92 11.81 2.50
N MET A 205 17.75 11.18 2.39
CA MET A 205 17.56 9.76 2.70
C MET A 205 18.06 8.84 1.58
N LEU A 206 17.89 9.26 0.33
CA LEU A 206 18.21 8.49 -0.88
C LEU A 206 19.25 9.21 -1.76
N PRO A 207 20.45 9.54 -1.24
CA PRO A 207 21.38 10.40 -1.95
C PRO A 207 21.91 9.82 -3.26
N PHE A 208 21.91 8.49 -3.41
CA PHE A 208 22.29 7.86 -4.67
C PHE A 208 21.27 8.16 -5.78
N ASP A 209 19.97 8.04 -5.48
CA ASP A 209 18.93 8.21 -6.48
C ASP A 209 18.88 9.67 -6.96
N TYR A 210 18.94 10.63 -6.04
CA TYR A 210 18.80 12.04 -6.39
C TYR A 210 20.10 12.71 -6.83
N TYR A 211 21.25 12.42 -6.21
CA TYR A 211 22.50 13.09 -6.57
C TYR A 211 23.32 12.32 -7.59
N PHE A 212 23.05 11.04 -7.84
CA PHE A 212 23.77 10.29 -8.87
C PHE A 212 22.89 9.94 -10.07
N MET A 213 21.71 9.37 -9.85
CA MET A 213 20.86 8.90 -10.95
C MET A 213 20.16 10.05 -11.68
N VAL A 214 19.50 10.96 -10.95
CA VAL A 214 18.75 12.09 -11.57
C VAL A 214 19.60 12.94 -12.53
N PRO A 215 20.86 13.33 -12.23
CA PRO A 215 21.68 14.09 -13.17
C PRO A 215 22.07 13.34 -14.45
N MET A 216 21.86 12.01 -14.50
CA MET A 216 22.08 11.20 -15.68
C MET A 216 20.84 11.06 -16.57
N SER A 217 19.66 11.41 -16.06
CA SER A 217 18.39 11.35 -16.81
C SER A 217 18.17 12.60 -17.67
N GLU A 218 17.41 12.45 -18.75
CA GLU A 218 16.98 13.59 -19.57
C GLU A 218 15.73 14.24 -18.98
N LEU A 219 15.48 15.51 -19.32
CA LEU A 219 14.30 16.21 -18.82
C LEU A 219 13.00 15.53 -19.25
N GLU A 220 13.01 15.07 -20.49
CA GLU A 220 11.91 14.38 -21.14
C GLU A 220 11.52 13.10 -20.38
N ASP A 221 12.48 12.42 -19.74
CA ASP A 221 12.20 11.21 -18.96
C ASP A 221 11.23 11.52 -17.81
N PHE A 222 11.47 12.60 -17.06
CA PHE A 222 10.63 13.02 -15.94
C PHE A 222 9.22 13.50 -16.35
N LEU A 223 9.10 14.08 -17.55
CA LEU A 223 7.81 14.52 -18.09
C LEU A 223 6.95 13.36 -18.55
N GLU A 224 7.59 12.23 -18.92
CA GLU A 224 6.92 11.07 -19.46
C GLU A 224 6.61 9.99 -18.40
N GLU A 225 7.06 10.17 -17.15
CA GLU A 225 6.82 9.27 -16.03
C GLU A 225 5.32 8.96 -15.86
N PRO A 226 4.90 7.68 -15.95
CA PRO A 226 3.49 7.29 -15.88
C PRO A 226 2.79 7.79 -14.62
N GLU A 227 3.50 7.73 -13.50
CA GLU A 227 3.01 8.15 -12.19
C GLU A 227 2.70 9.65 -12.12
N ILE A 228 3.59 10.45 -12.70
CA ILE A 228 3.43 11.90 -12.79
C ILE A 228 2.24 12.26 -13.71
N LYS A 229 2.06 11.51 -14.80
CA LYS A 229 0.89 11.67 -15.69
C LYS A 229 -0.43 11.31 -15.01
N LYS A 230 -0.45 10.29 -14.14
CA LYS A 230 -1.63 9.95 -13.32
C LYS A 230 -2.03 11.15 -12.47
N LEU A 231 -1.06 11.80 -11.83
CA LEU A 231 -1.32 12.98 -10.99
C LEU A 231 -1.77 14.20 -11.79
N ASP A 232 -1.16 14.49 -12.94
CA ASP A 232 -1.59 15.58 -13.84
C ASP A 232 -3.06 15.46 -14.28
N ALA A 233 -3.62 14.25 -14.30
CA ALA A 233 -5.02 14.02 -14.66
C ALA A 233 -6.01 14.48 -13.57
N VAL A 234 -5.56 14.60 -12.31
CA VAL A 234 -6.43 14.93 -11.16
C VAL A 234 -6.04 16.23 -10.45
N CYS A 235 -4.76 16.60 -10.50
CA CYS A 235 -4.24 17.77 -9.79
C CYS A 235 -4.59 19.08 -10.49
N SER A 236 -4.78 20.12 -9.67
CA SER A 236 -5.09 21.47 -10.18
C SER A 236 -3.89 22.19 -10.81
N SER A 237 -2.67 21.78 -10.46
CA SER A 237 -1.41 22.29 -10.97
C SER A 237 -0.82 21.38 -12.06
N ASN A 238 0.22 21.87 -12.75
CA ASN A 238 1.02 21.05 -13.66
C ASN A 238 2.14 20.37 -12.85
N VAL A 239 1.86 19.15 -12.38
CA VAL A 239 2.77 18.35 -11.55
C VAL A 239 3.99 17.95 -12.36
N ALA A 240 3.83 17.54 -13.63
CA ALA A 240 4.95 17.17 -14.49
C ALA A 240 6.00 18.28 -14.62
N GLN A 241 5.56 19.50 -14.88
CA GLN A 241 6.48 20.64 -14.99
C GLN A 241 7.09 21.03 -13.64
N GLY A 242 6.34 20.89 -12.54
CA GLY A 242 6.86 21.07 -11.18
C GLY A 242 7.97 20.07 -10.86
N TYR A 243 7.67 18.80 -11.04
CA TYR A 243 8.55 17.67 -10.77
C TYR A 243 9.82 17.71 -11.62
N ALA A 244 9.68 17.93 -12.93
CA ALA A 244 10.79 18.12 -13.85
C ALA A 244 11.77 19.22 -13.40
N ARG A 245 11.25 20.36 -12.88
CA ARG A 245 12.09 21.45 -12.35
C ARG A 245 12.79 21.07 -11.05
N LEU A 246 12.11 20.33 -10.16
CA LEU A 246 12.73 19.78 -8.95
C LEU A 246 13.90 18.86 -9.32
N MET A 247 13.68 17.91 -10.23
CA MET A 247 14.69 16.96 -10.66
C MET A 247 15.90 17.66 -11.31
N GLN A 248 15.65 18.63 -12.18
CA GLN A 248 16.73 19.44 -12.76
C GLN A 248 17.55 20.19 -11.70
N SER A 249 16.95 20.60 -10.58
CA SER A 249 17.67 21.34 -9.53
C SER A 249 18.84 20.53 -8.94
N PHE A 250 18.68 19.21 -8.82
CA PHE A 250 19.73 18.30 -8.35
C PHE A 250 20.89 18.10 -9.34
N ALA A 251 20.66 18.39 -10.63
CA ALA A 251 21.72 18.35 -11.64
C ALA A 251 22.62 19.60 -11.59
N VAL A 252 22.14 20.72 -11.03
CA VAL A 252 22.84 22.02 -11.03
C VAL A 252 23.34 22.42 -9.64
N SER A 253 22.75 21.91 -8.56
CA SER A 253 23.16 22.22 -7.18
C SER A 253 24.54 21.64 -6.82
N GLU A 254 25.12 22.12 -5.71
CA GLU A 254 26.32 21.50 -5.13
C GLU A 254 26.02 20.04 -4.83
N ASN A 255 26.64 19.15 -5.58
CA ASN A 255 26.34 17.74 -5.57
C ASN A 255 27.39 17.02 -4.72
N PRO A 256 27.06 16.63 -3.48
CA PRO A 256 28.03 16.06 -2.55
C PRO A 256 28.63 14.75 -3.07
N VAL A 257 27.87 13.98 -3.87
CA VAL A 257 28.35 12.75 -4.51
C VAL A 257 29.36 13.07 -5.61
N ARG A 258 29.11 14.10 -6.44
CA ARG A 258 30.03 14.54 -7.49
C ARG A 258 31.34 15.07 -6.89
N ASP A 259 31.26 15.82 -5.80
CA ASP A 259 32.44 16.33 -5.12
C ASP A 259 33.22 15.22 -4.42
N PHE A 260 32.54 14.24 -3.81
CA PHE A 260 33.14 13.01 -3.30
C PHE A 260 33.86 12.21 -4.40
N LEU A 261 33.21 12.00 -5.57
CA LEU A 261 33.81 11.30 -6.70
C LEU A 261 35.03 12.05 -7.27
N ARG A 262 34.99 13.39 -7.29
CA ARG A 262 36.15 14.22 -7.70
C ARG A 262 37.32 14.12 -6.73
N GLU A 263 37.05 13.97 -5.44
CA GLU A 263 38.08 13.79 -4.42
C GLU A 263 38.75 12.42 -4.55
N TYR A 264 37.98 11.36 -4.81
CA TYR A 264 38.50 9.98 -4.94
C TYR A 264 39.16 9.65 -6.28
N THR A 265 38.95 10.45 -7.32
CA THR A 265 39.54 10.25 -8.67
C THR A 265 40.81 11.06 -8.92
N ARG A 266 41.28 11.83 -7.94
CA ARG A 266 42.59 12.53 -7.94
C ARG A 266 43.66 11.71 -7.24
#